data_AF-A0A3D0RED6-F1
#
_entry.id   AF-A0A3D0RED6-F1
#
_cell.length_a   1.000
_cell.length_b   1.000
_cell.length_c   1.000
_cell.angle_alpha   90.00
_cell.angle_beta   90.00
_cell.angle_gamma   90.00
#
_symmetry.space_group_name_H-M   'P 1'
#
loop_
_entity.id
_entity.type
_entity.pdbx_description
1 polymer ?
#
loop_
_entity_poly.entity_id
_entity_poly.type
_entity_poly.pdbx_seq_one_letter_code
_entity_poly.pdbx_strand_id
1 'polypeptide(L)'
;MSQLINYTTVAFTNEFVMNDFIKHCDDTSKVWGPAMKKRGLTRWVLTRIWNKGETFKVGILFEYDSKEAFEANMQYLAESFSNLPKTKELMMMAKVEGNRGITVLEV
;
A
#
# COMPACT_ATOMS: atom_id res chain seq x y z
N MET A 1 5.73 15.00 -11.47
CA MET A 1 4.73 14.10 -12.09
C MET A 1 5.14 12.68 -11.78
N SER A 2 4.25 11.94 -11.15
CA SER A 2 4.48 10.51 -10.88
C SER A 2 4.28 9.75 -12.20
N GLN A 3 5.23 8.92 -12.64
CA GLN A 3 5.13 8.19 -13.91
C GLN A 3 4.31 6.91 -13.78
N LEU A 4 4.37 6.25 -12.62
CA LEU A 4 3.65 5.03 -12.34
C LEU A 4 2.82 5.17 -11.07
N ILE A 5 1.62 4.60 -11.12
CA ILE A 5 0.69 4.54 -10.00
C ILE A 5 0.34 3.08 -9.75
N ASN A 6 0.39 2.67 -8.48
CA ASN A 6 -0.20 1.42 -8.02
C ASN A 6 -1.28 1.74 -6.99
N TYR A 7 -2.53 1.38 -7.31
CA TYR A 7 -3.65 1.47 -6.40
C TYR A 7 -4.09 0.07 -5.98
N THR A 8 -3.81 -0.26 -4.73
CA THR A 8 -4.17 -1.55 -4.13
C THR A 8 -5.38 -1.37 -3.25
N THR A 9 -6.41 -2.20 -3.42
CA THR A 9 -7.48 -2.30 -2.44
C THR A 9 -7.34 -3.54 -1.60
N VAL A 10 -7.65 -3.42 -0.31
CA VAL A 10 -7.57 -4.52 0.66
C VAL A 10 -8.90 -4.59 1.39
N ALA A 11 -9.60 -5.72 1.27
CA ALA A 11 -10.86 -5.98 1.95
C ALA A 11 -10.65 -6.99 3.09
N PHE A 12 -11.19 -6.67 4.26
CA PHE A 12 -11.06 -7.44 5.49
C PHE A 12 -12.39 -8.07 5.89
N THR A 13 -12.32 -9.09 6.76
CA THR A 13 -13.49 -9.80 7.28
C THR A 13 -14.31 -8.99 8.29
N ASN A 14 -13.66 -8.11 9.06
CA ASN A 14 -14.30 -7.27 10.06
C ASN A 14 -13.51 -5.96 10.30
N GLU A 15 -14.13 -5.02 11.02
CA GLU A 15 -13.53 -3.71 11.34
C GLU A 15 -12.30 -3.81 12.24
N PHE A 16 -12.28 -4.77 13.17
CA PHE A 16 -11.15 -4.95 14.08
C PHE A 16 -9.86 -5.28 13.31
N VAL A 17 -9.92 -6.26 12.38
CA VAL A 17 -8.77 -6.63 11.54
C VAL A 17 -8.33 -5.47 10.65
N MET A 18 -9.28 -4.70 10.09
CA MET A 18 -8.96 -3.52 9.30
C MET A 18 -8.24 -2.44 10.12
N ASN A 19 -8.72 -2.14 11.34
CA ASN A 19 -8.11 -1.14 12.20
C ASN A 19 -6.73 -1.60 12.70
N ASP A 20 -6.55 -2.90 12.97
CA ASP A 20 -5.25 -3.48 13.31
C ASP A 20 -4.27 -3.36 12.13
N PHE A 21 -4.73 -3.56 10.89
CA PHE A 21 -3.93 -3.32 9.70
C PHE A 21 -3.52 -1.84 9.54
N ILE A 22 -4.46 -0.90 9.73
CA ILE A 22 -4.17 0.54 9.65
C ILE A 22 -3.11 0.91 10.68
N LYS A 23 -3.26 0.44 11.94
CA LYS A 23 -2.28 0.67 13.00
C LYS A 23 -0.92 0.08 12.67
N HIS A 24 -0.87 -1.16 12.20
CA HIS A 24 0.37 -1.82 11.79
C HIS A 24 1.09 -1.07 10.66
N CYS A 25 0.35 -0.56 9.68
CA CYS A 25 0.89 0.30 8.64
C CYS A 25 1.45 1.61 9.22
N ASP A 26 0.74 2.30 10.11
CA ASP A 26 1.22 3.54 10.74
C ASP A 26 2.52 3.30 11.52
N ASP A 27 2.54 2.28 12.37
CA ASP A 27 3.69 1.93 13.22
C ASP A 27 4.93 1.60 12.38
N THR A 28 4.77 0.82 11.32
CA THR A 28 5.89 0.37 10.47
C THR A 28 6.33 1.39 9.41
N SER A 29 5.44 2.30 8.99
CA SER A 29 5.72 3.29 7.95
C SER A 29 6.85 4.25 8.29
N LYS A 30 7.09 4.45 9.58
CA LYS A 30 8.23 5.23 10.10
C LYS A 30 9.58 4.64 9.68
N VAL A 31 9.61 3.33 9.40
CA VAL A 31 10.81 2.60 8.95
C VAL A 31 10.83 2.46 7.44
N TRP A 32 9.81 1.84 6.84
CA TRP A 32 9.83 1.54 5.41
C TRP A 32 9.59 2.79 4.55
N GLY A 33 8.83 3.79 5.04
CA GLY A 33 8.47 4.99 4.30
C GLY A 33 9.69 5.80 3.82
N PRO A 34 10.63 6.19 4.71
CA PRO A 34 11.86 6.86 4.30
C PRO A 34 12.72 6.03 3.35
N ALA A 35 12.79 4.71 3.56
CA ALA A 35 13.55 3.80 2.70
C ALA A 35 12.95 3.71 1.29
N MET A 36 11.64 3.70 1.17
CA MET A 36 10.93 3.69 -0.11
C MET A 36 11.05 5.03 -0.84
N LYS A 37 10.96 6.16 -0.12
CA LYS A 37 11.16 7.49 -0.70
C LYS A 37 12.55 7.65 -1.32
N LYS A 38 13.60 7.13 -0.68
CA LYS A 38 14.96 7.10 -1.24
C LYS A 38 15.09 6.27 -2.52
N ARG A 39 14.12 5.40 -2.82
CA ARG A 39 14.05 4.56 -4.02
C ARG A 39 13.08 5.09 -5.08
N GLY A 40 12.65 6.35 -4.98
CA GLY A 40 11.77 7.00 -5.98
C GLY A 40 10.26 6.82 -5.74
N LEU A 41 9.84 6.43 -4.52
CA LEU A 41 8.44 6.57 -4.10
C LEU A 41 8.15 8.06 -3.83
N THR A 42 7.26 8.67 -4.61
CA THR A 42 6.90 10.08 -4.49
C THR A 42 5.79 10.29 -3.46
N ARG A 43 4.82 9.37 -3.42
CA ARG A 43 3.67 9.46 -2.52
C ARG A 43 3.19 8.09 -2.07
N TRP A 44 2.75 8.03 -0.81
CA TRP A 44 1.99 6.92 -0.26
C TRP A 44 0.78 7.43 0.49
N VAL A 45 -0.38 6.83 0.26
CA VAL A 45 -1.62 7.18 0.97
C VAL A 45 -2.41 5.93 1.30
N LEU A 46 -2.84 5.80 2.55
CA LEU A 46 -3.83 4.82 2.99
C LEU A 46 -5.17 5.53 3.20
N THR A 47 -6.23 4.98 2.61
CA THR A 47 -7.57 5.55 2.61
C THR A 47 -8.58 4.52 3.11
N ARG A 48 -9.54 4.93 3.94
CA ARG A 48 -10.70 4.09 4.27
C ARG A 48 -11.79 4.31 3.23
N ILE A 49 -12.29 3.24 2.60
CA ILE A 49 -13.35 3.32 1.60
C ILE A 49 -14.69 3.37 2.32
N TRP A 50 -15.46 4.44 2.10
CA TRP A 50 -16.69 4.72 2.85
C TRP A 50 -17.98 4.54 2.04
N ASN A 51 -17.90 4.56 0.70
CA ASN A 51 -19.07 4.64 -0.18
C ASN A 51 -19.60 3.30 -0.70
N LYS A 52 -19.19 2.17 -0.11
CA LYS A 52 -19.52 0.81 -0.59
C LYS A 52 -20.41 0.01 0.38
N GLY A 53 -21.20 0.68 1.21
CA GLY A 53 -22.04 0.04 2.23
C GLY A 53 -21.20 -0.46 3.41
N GLU A 54 -21.67 -1.48 4.12
CA GLU A 54 -20.93 -2.13 5.21
C GLU A 54 -19.76 -2.94 4.64
N THR A 55 -18.65 -2.25 4.34
CA THR A 55 -17.40 -2.89 3.89
C THR A 55 -16.24 -2.47 4.76
N PHE A 56 -15.40 -3.42 5.16
CA PHE A 56 -14.12 -3.17 5.82
C PHE A 56 -13.04 -3.14 4.75
N LYS A 57 -12.91 -2.00 4.07
CA LYS A 57 -12.05 -1.88 2.89
C LYS A 57 -11.19 -0.63 2.94
N VAL A 58 -9.92 -0.79 2.59
CA VAL A 58 -8.98 0.32 2.42
C VAL A 58 -8.45 0.37 0.99
N GLY A 59 -8.05 1.56 0.56
CA GLY A 59 -7.28 1.80 -0.65
C GLY A 59 -5.88 2.28 -0.30
N ILE A 60 -4.87 1.77 -0.99
CA ILE A 60 -3.47 2.13 -0.82
C ILE A 60 -2.97 2.66 -2.15
N LEU A 61 -2.61 3.94 -2.19
CA LEU A 61 -2.01 4.60 -3.33
C LEU A 61 -0.50 4.61 -3.15
N PHE A 62 0.22 4.11 -4.15
CA PHE A 62 1.65 4.31 -4.33
C PHE A 62 1.88 5.07 -5.62
N GLU A 63 2.67 6.12 -5.55
CA GLU A 63 3.12 6.87 -6.71
C GLU A 63 4.64 6.80 -6.82
N TYR A 64 5.15 6.58 -8.04
CA TYR A 64 6.56 6.43 -8.32
C TYR A 64 6.99 7.36 -9.46
N ASP A 65 8.23 7.84 -9.40
CA ASP A 65 8.80 8.72 -10.43
C ASP A 65 9.22 7.99 -11.71
N SER A 66 9.36 6.66 -11.66
CA SER A 66 9.91 5.84 -12.75
C SER A 66 9.55 4.36 -12.58
N LYS A 67 9.79 3.56 -13.64
CA LYS A 67 9.63 2.10 -13.60
C LYS A 67 10.66 1.43 -12.71
N GLU A 68 11.89 1.92 -12.74
CA GLU A 68 13.00 1.47 -11.93
C GLU A 68 12.70 1.70 -10.43
N ALA A 69 12.12 2.87 -10.10
CA ALA A 69 11.67 3.14 -8.74
C ALA A 69 10.58 2.19 -8.27
N PHE A 70 9.60 1.88 -9.12
CA PHE A 70 8.57 0.89 -8.81
C PHE A 70 9.20 -0.48 -8.53
N GLU A 71 10.07 -0.98 -9.41
CA GLU A 71 10.70 -2.29 -9.27
C GLU A 71 11.58 -2.38 -8.01
N ALA A 72 12.41 -1.35 -7.75
CA ALA A 72 13.24 -1.28 -6.55
C ALA A 72 12.42 -1.26 -5.26
N ASN A 73 11.27 -0.59 -5.26
CA ASN A 73 10.36 -0.55 -4.12
C ASN A 73 9.62 -1.87 -3.92
N MET A 74 9.21 -2.54 -5.00
CA MET A 74 8.59 -3.86 -4.93
C MET A 74 9.54 -4.90 -4.33
N GLN A 75 10.80 -4.90 -4.76
CA GLN A 75 11.82 -5.77 -4.18
C GLN A 75 12.02 -5.48 -2.68
N TYR A 76 12.21 -4.21 -2.32
CA TYR A 76 12.37 -3.82 -0.92
C TYR A 76 11.19 -4.24 -0.04
N LEU A 77 9.95 -4.06 -0.51
CA LEU A 77 8.75 -4.48 0.21
C LEU A 77 8.68 -6.01 0.39
N ALA A 78 9.09 -6.78 -0.62
CA ALA A 78 9.11 -8.24 -0.55
C ALA A 78 10.12 -8.76 0.49
N GLU A 79 11.27 -8.09 0.61
CA GLU A 79 12.34 -8.45 1.55
C GLU A 79 12.07 -7.98 2.99
N SER A 80 11.36 -6.86 3.15
CA SER A 80 11.14 -6.20 4.45
C SER A 80 9.71 -6.40 4.97
N PHE A 81 8.81 -5.48 4.65
CA PHE A 81 7.47 -5.38 5.22
C PHE A 81 6.64 -6.65 5.03
N SER A 82 6.72 -7.28 3.85
CA SER A 82 5.96 -8.50 3.52
C SER A 82 6.41 -9.70 4.35
N ASN A 83 7.62 -9.66 4.92
CA ASN A 83 8.16 -10.74 5.73
C ASN A 83 7.85 -10.64 7.21
N LEU A 84 7.37 -9.47 7.69
CA LEU A 84 6.99 -9.29 9.08
C LEU A 84 5.87 -10.29 9.44
N PRO A 85 5.97 -11.01 10.58
CA PRO A 85 4.95 -11.98 10.99
C PRO A 85 3.54 -11.39 11.02
N LYS A 86 3.41 -10.18 11.58
CA LYS A 86 2.11 -9.49 11.68
C LYS A 86 1.54 -9.10 10.31
N THR A 87 2.39 -8.71 9.36
CA THR A 87 1.96 -8.46 7.98
C THR A 87 1.38 -9.74 7.38
N LYS A 88 2.08 -10.87 7.50
CA LYS A 88 1.60 -12.15 6.95
C LYS A 88 0.26 -12.57 7.54
N GLU A 89 0.12 -12.49 8.86
CA GLU A 89 -1.11 -12.79 9.58
C GLU A 89 -2.30 -11.94 9.07
N LEU A 90 -2.13 -10.62 9.01
CA LEU A 90 -3.17 -9.70 8.56
C LEU A 90 -3.55 -9.93 7.09
N MET A 91 -2.56 -10.22 6.23
CA MET A 91 -2.78 -10.44 4.81
C MET A 91 -3.45 -11.79 4.51
N MET A 92 -3.33 -12.80 5.37
CA MET A 92 -4.10 -14.06 5.25
C MET A 92 -5.60 -13.84 5.49
N MET A 93 -5.98 -12.81 6.24
CA MET A 93 -7.37 -12.46 6.53
C MET A 93 -7.93 -11.39 5.58
N ALA A 94 -7.19 -11.08 4.51
CA ALA A 94 -7.50 -10.00 3.60
C ALA A 94 -7.57 -10.46 2.15
N LYS A 95 -8.51 -9.89 1.39
CA LYS A 95 -8.54 -10.00 -0.08
C LYS A 95 -7.90 -8.76 -0.69
N VAL A 96 -6.84 -8.99 -1.47
CA VAL A 96 -6.05 -7.92 -2.08
C VAL A 96 -6.31 -7.86 -3.58
N GLU A 97 -6.46 -6.66 -4.11
CA GLU A 97 -6.57 -6.40 -5.54
C GLU A 97 -5.68 -5.20 -5.90
N GLY A 98 -4.65 -5.44 -6.73
CA GLY A 98 -3.71 -4.41 -7.15
C GLY A 98 -3.97 -3.96 -8.58
N ASN A 99 -4.02 -2.65 -8.80
CA ASN A 99 -4.20 -2.03 -10.10
C ASN A 99 -3.00 -1.12 -10.38
N ARG A 100 -2.21 -1.45 -11.40
CA ARG A 100 -1.00 -0.70 -11.78
C ARG A 100 -1.22 0.02 -13.10
N GLY A 101 -0.88 1.30 -13.16
CA GLY A 101 -1.08 2.14 -14.33
C GLY A 101 0.08 3.09 -14.58
N ILE A 102 0.21 3.50 -15.84
CA ILE A 102 1.10 4.59 -16.27
C ILE A 102 0.28 5.88 -16.21
N THR A 103 0.86 6.94 -15.65
CA THR A 103 0.21 8.25 -15.60
C THR A 103 0.10 8.83 -17.01
N VAL A 104 -1.12 9.15 -17.43
CA VAL A 104 -1.42 9.74 -18.74
C VAL A 104 -1.61 11.26 -18.63
N LEU A 105 -2.12 11.75 -17.51
CA LEU A 105 -2.42 13.16 -17.26
C LEU A 105 -2.37 13.45 -15.75
N GLU A 106 -1.73 14.55 -15.36
CA GLU A 106 -1.66 15.10 -13.99
C GLU A 106 -1.69 16.63 -14.12
N VAL A 107 -2.53 17.32 -13.32
CA VAL A 107 -2.71 18.79 -13.35
C VAL A 107 -2.24 19.45 -12.06
#